data_AF-A0A1G1X787-F1
#
_entry.id   AF-A0A1G1X787-F1
#
_cell.length_a   1.000
_cell.length_b   1.000
_cell.length_c   1.000
_cell.angle_alpha   90.00
_cell.angle_beta   90.00
_cell.angle_gamma   90.00
#
_symmetry.space_group_name_H-M   'P 1'
#
loop_
_entity.id
_entity.type
_entity.pdbx_description
1 polymer ?
#
loop_
_entity_poly.entity_id
_entity_poly.type
_entity_poly.pdbx_seq_one_letter_code
_entity_poly.pdbx_strand_id
1 'polypeptide(L)'
;MKLSSKALFTKKQFPVWTLPVIIILIGVAAYKAMSIGESQRFTKDDNMPGYVAYPDINASPTPSPTVTPVPNIEATVKPHIYIGGKFEVIALKNGINTLDLNNDGIMDMVLKTRRENGTSPHWYSMYNIAILSKGLTFDEESQPYWHTVTTENYRDGDILETLSTYEGADGFLRETYLIKAPNQKPVLVMAVRDFGESYADKEKVSFHFYDLEQNTEADWVSDYFYRYRDTAVADRKYVDVREAIAQELAKRY
;
A
#
# COMPACT_ATOMS: atom_id res chain seq x y z
N MET A 1 -55.97 -47.12 32.90
CA MET A 1 -54.64 -47.35 33.50
C MET A 1 -53.69 -46.32 32.90
N LYS A 2 -53.29 -45.24 33.59
CA LYS A 2 -52.09 -45.09 34.49
C LYS A 2 -50.81 -45.57 33.76
N LEU A 3 -49.72 -44.83 33.52
CA LEU A 3 -49.08 -43.59 34.04
C LEU A 3 -48.26 -42.97 32.86
N SER A 4 -48.11 -41.65 32.62
CA SER A 4 -47.36 -40.58 33.33
C SER A 4 -45.89 -40.87 33.66
N SER A 5 -44.96 -40.29 32.89
CA SER A 5 -43.64 -39.87 33.38
C SER A 5 -43.12 -38.64 32.62
N LYS A 6 -43.24 -37.48 33.26
CA LYS A 6 -42.56 -36.22 32.90
C LYS A 6 -41.09 -36.32 33.34
N ALA A 7 -40.15 -36.05 32.43
CA ALA A 7 -38.75 -35.84 32.77
C ALA A 7 -38.53 -34.36 33.16
N LEU A 8 -38.16 -34.13 34.42
CA LEU A 8 -37.64 -32.84 34.90
C LEU A 8 -36.17 -32.71 34.47
N PHE A 9 -35.86 -31.68 33.67
CA PHE A 9 -34.50 -31.18 33.54
C PHE A 9 -34.24 -30.14 34.63
N THR A 10 -33.46 -30.52 35.63
CA THR A 10 -32.92 -29.61 36.64
C THR A 10 -31.71 -28.87 36.06
N LYS A 11 -31.86 -27.55 35.85
CA LYS A 11 -30.74 -26.65 35.58
C LYS A 11 -29.83 -26.61 36.82
N LYS A 12 -28.67 -27.26 36.74
CA LYS A 12 -27.58 -27.09 37.70
C LYS A 12 -26.93 -25.72 37.46
N GLN A 13 -27.14 -24.79 38.38
CA GLN A 13 -26.39 -23.53 38.43
C GLN A 13 -24.94 -23.85 38.82
N PHE A 14 -24.00 -23.48 37.97
CA PHE A 14 -22.57 -23.51 38.32
C PHE A 14 -22.20 -22.19 39.02
N PRO A 15 -21.38 -22.24 40.08
CA PRO A 15 -20.93 -21.03 40.76
C PRO A 15 -19.98 -20.23 39.86
N VAL A 16 -20.30 -18.93 39.74
CA VAL A 16 -19.43 -17.91 39.14
C VAL A 16 -18.20 -17.76 40.03
N TRP A 17 -17.07 -18.31 39.61
CA TRP A 17 -15.79 -18.00 40.21
C TRP A 17 -15.33 -16.63 39.71
N THR A 18 -15.45 -15.63 40.56
CA THR A 18 -14.76 -14.34 40.41
C THR A 18 -13.27 -14.56 40.55
N LEU A 19 -12.56 -14.62 39.42
CA LEU A 19 -11.10 -14.52 39.40
C LEU A 19 -10.68 -13.05 39.63
N PRO A 20 -9.68 -12.79 40.48
CA PRO A 20 -9.26 -11.44 40.79
C PRO A 20 -8.50 -10.81 39.63
N VAL A 21 -8.90 -9.58 39.31
CA VAL A 21 -8.22 -8.59 38.47
C VAL A 21 -6.88 -8.23 39.11
N ILE A 22 -5.83 -9.05 38.90
CA ILE A 22 -4.45 -8.73 39.31
C ILE A 22 -3.46 -9.25 38.26
N ILE A 23 -3.60 -8.88 36.98
CA ILE A 23 -2.50 -8.90 35.97
C ILE A 23 -2.72 -7.77 34.95
N ILE A 24 -3.00 -6.55 35.38
CA ILE A 24 -2.95 -5.36 34.50
C ILE A 24 -2.41 -4.16 35.28
N LEU A 25 -1.27 -4.31 35.96
CA LEU A 25 -0.53 -3.17 36.54
C LEU A 25 1.00 -3.32 36.44
N ILE A 26 1.51 -4.50 36.08
CA ILE A 26 2.96 -4.73 35.90
C ILE A 26 3.40 -4.43 34.45
N GLY A 27 2.49 -4.52 33.45
CA GLY A 27 2.82 -4.25 32.04
C GLY A 27 2.97 -2.77 31.66
N VAL A 28 2.33 -1.85 32.39
CA VAL A 28 2.36 -0.41 32.05
C VAL A 28 3.62 0.28 32.58
N ALA A 29 4.24 -0.25 33.65
CA ALA A 29 5.50 0.29 34.18
C ALA A 29 6.72 -0.09 33.30
N ALA A 30 6.70 -1.26 32.65
CA ALA A 30 7.79 -1.71 31.78
C ALA A 30 7.84 -0.94 30.45
N TYR A 31 6.69 -0.54 29.89
CA TYR A 31 6.67 0.22 28.63
C TYR A 31 7.12 1.69 28.82
N LYS A 32 6.91 2.27 30.00
CA LYS A 32 7.33 3.65 30.30
C LYS A 32 8.82 3.79 30.62
N ALA A 33 9.50 2.69 30.98
CA ALA A 33 10.94 2.68 31.26
C ALA A 33 11.82 2.45 30.01
N MET A 34 11.25 2.01 28.89
CA MET A 34 11.98 1.80 27.62
C MET A 34 11.91 2.97 26.63
N SER A 35 11.20 4.06 26.94
CA SER A 35 11.11 5.26 26.06
C SER A 35 11.86 6.49 26.58
N ILE A 36 12.66 6.34 27.65
CA ILE A 36 13.45 7.43 28.23
C ILE A 36 14.93 7.03 28.16
N GLY A 37 15.45 6.97 26.93
CA GLY A 37 16.86 6.78 26.65
C GLY A 37 17.19 7.55 25.37
N GLU A 38 18.05 8.56 25.52
CA GLU A 38 18.69 9.32 24.43
C GLU A 38 17.88 10.43 23.74
N SER A 39 17.40 11.40 24.53
CA SER A 39 17.51 12.79 24.07
C SER A 39 18.95 13.26 24.31
N GLN A 40 19.84 13.01 23.33
CA GLN A 40 21.14 13.64 23.32
C GLN A 40 20.93 15.16 23.25
N ARG A 41 21.34 15.84 24.33
CA ARG A 41 21.43 17.30 24.40
C ARG A 41 22.44 17.75 23.35
N PHE A 42 21.98 18.37 22.27
CA PHE A 42 22.84 19.25 21.47
C PHE A 42 23.22 20.45 22.33
N THR A 43 24.40 20.40 22.93
CA THR A 43 25.06 21.58 23.50
C THR A 43 25.47 22.49 22.36
N LYS A 44 25.24 23.80 22.55
CA LYS A 44 25.27 24.85 21.53
C LYS A 44 26.67 25.23 21.03
N ASP A 45 27.74 24.61 21.52
CA ASP A 45 29.10 24.99 21.20
C ASP A 45 29.88 23.76 20.74
N ASP A 46 30.01 23.60 19.43
CA ASP A 46 31.20 23.06 18.78
C ASP A 46 31.13 23.36 17.27
N ASN A 47 32.25 23.89 16.76
CA ASN A 47 32.47 24.27 15.36
C ASN A 47 31.99 23.19 14.38
N MET A 48 30.88 23.45 13.69
CA MET A 48 30.48 22.70 12.50
C MET A 48 31.31 23.19 11.30
N PRO A 49 32.23 22.38 10.75
CA PRO A 49 32.86 22.73 9.48
C PRO A 49 31.81 22.59 8.37
N GLY A 50 31.51 23.70 7.69
CA GLY A 50 30.75 23.66 6.44
C GLY A 50 29.32 24.21 6.47
N TYR A 51 29.08 25.32 7.17
CA TYR A 51 27.90 26.15 6.86
C TYR A 51 28.04 26.66 5.41
N VAL A 52 27.33 26.03 4.48
CA VAL A 52 27.13 26.58 3.14
C VAL A 52 26.22 27.78 3.31
N ALA A 53 26.76 28.98 3.10
CA ALA A 53 25.96 30.20 3.12
C ALA A 53 24.82 30.06 2.10
N TYR A 54 23.58 30.30 2.55
CA TYR A 54 22.46 30.47 1.63
C TYR A 54 22.80 31.63 0.68
N PRO A 55 22.60 31.48 -0.64
CA PRO A 55 22.91 32.54 -1.58
C PRO A 55 22.08 33.79 -1.24
N ASP A 56 22.75 34.94 -1.33
CA ASP A 56 22.16 36.26 -1.11
C ASP A 56 20.92 36.43 -2.00
N ILE A 57 19.75 36.64 -1.39
CA ILE A 57 18.48 36.86 -2.09
C ILE A 57 18.47 38.16 -2.90
N ASN A 58 19.49 39.02 -2.74
CA ASN A 58 19.70 40.23 -3.53
C ASN A 58 20.77 40.07 -4.62
N ALA A 59 21.35 38.89 -4.79
CA ALA A 59 22.28 38.63 -5.89
C ALA A 59 21.56 38.78 -7.24
N SER A 60 22.17 39.55 -8.15
CA SER A 60 21.68 39.74 -9.52
C SER A 60 21.41 38.37 -10.17
N PRO A 61 20.25 38.15 -10.82
CA PRO A 61 19.88 36.84 -11.34
C PRO A 61 20.95 36.37 -12.32
N THR A 62 21.66 35.31 -11.94
CA THR A 62 22.53 34.58 -12.86
C THR A 62 21.63 34.04 -13.97
N PRO A 63 22.01 34.17 -15.27
CA PRO A 63 21.18 33.67 -16.36
C PRO A 63 20.83 32.21 -16.09
N SER A 64 19.52 31.92 -15.99
CA SER A 64 19.05 30.57 -15.76
C SER A 64 19.64 29.66 -16.86
N PRO A 65 20.15 28.48 -16.50
CA PRO A 65 20.58 27.53 -17.51
C PRO A 65 19.41 27.31 -18.47
N THR A 66 19.66 27.40 -19.77
CA THR A 66 18.69 27.06 -20.80
C THR A 66 18.25 25.62 -20.55
N VAL A 67 17.08 25.45 -19.92
CA VAL A 67 16.47 24.14 -19.72
C VAL A 67 16.07 23.67 -21.11
N THR A 68 16.85 22.77 -21.69
CA THR A 68 16.43 22.06 -22.90
C THR A 68 15.09 21.39 -22.57
N PRO A 69 14.00 21.71 -23.26
CA PRO A 69 12.72 21.08 -23.00
C PRO A 69 12.90 19.57 -23.17
N VAL A 70 12.63 18.83 -22.09
CA VAL A 70 12.55 17.37 -22.16
C VAL A 70 11.46 17.08 -23.18
N PRO A 71 11.73 16.29 -24.24
CA PRO A 71 10.74 16.00 -25.26
C PRO A 71 9.49 15.45 -24.56
N ASN A 72 8.33 16.03 -24.91
CA ASN A 72 7.04 15.56 -24.43
C ASN A 72 6.87 14.12 -24.93
N ILE A 73 7.20 13.14 -24.09
CA ILE A 73 6.99 11.73 -24.40
C ILE A 73 5.50 11.49 -24.24
N GLU A 74 4.72 11.85 -25.26
CA GLU A 74 3.37 11.35 -25.43
C GLU A 74 3.44 9.83 -25.35
N ALA A 75 3.00 9.31 -24.21
CA ALA A 75 3.12 7.91 -23.87
C ALA A 75 2.21 7.13 -24.81
N THR A 76 2.80 6.49 -25.82
CA THR A 76 2.09 5.46 -26.57
C THR A 76 1.87 4.29 -25.60
N VAL A 77 0.69 4.24 -24.98
CA VAL A 77 0.29 3.17 -24.06
C VAL A 77 0.08 1.90 -24.88
N LYS A 78 1.03 0.95 -24.80
CA LYS A 78 0.88 -0.48 -25.10
C LYS A 78 1.91 -1.28 -24.28
N PRO A 79 1.69 -2.57 -23.94
CA PRO A 79 0.54 -3.44 -24.23
C PRO A 79 -0.27 -3.79 -22.98
N HIS A 80 -1.60 -3.83 -23.13
CA HIS A 80 -2.46 -4.54 -22.21
C HIS A 80 -2.20 -6.05 -22.37
N ILE A 81 -1.74 -6.72 -21.33
CA ILE A 81 -1.55 -8.17 -21.35
C ILE A 81 -2.84 -8.80 -20.85
N TYR A 82 -3.62 -9.39 -21.75
CA TYR A 82 -4.78 -10.19 -21.37
C TYR A 82 -4.32 -11.53 -20.79
N ILE A 83 -4.57 -11.77 -19.51
CA ILE A 83 -4.26 -13.06 -18.88
C ILE A 83 -5.52 -13.91 -18.89
N GLY A 84 -5.50 -14.99 -19.69
CA GLY A 84 -6.62 -15.93 -19.80
C GLY A 84 -7.93 -15.33 -20.35
N GLY A 85 -7.89 -14.15 -20.97
CA GLY A 85 -9.05 -13.48 -21.55
C GLY A 85 -10.06 -12.89 -20.55
N LYS A 86 -9.77 -12.93 -19.25
CA LYS A 86 -10.67 -12.44 -18.19
C LYS A 86 -10.45 -10.96 -17.84
N PHE A 87 -9.19 -10.57 -17.76
CA PHE A 87 -8.77 -9.22 -17.43
C PHE A 87 -7.47 -8.89 -18.17
N GLU A 88 -7.17 -7.61 -18.24
CA GLU A 88 -5.87 -7.10 -18.62
C GLU A 88 -5.05 -6.71 -17.39
N VAL A 89 -3.74 -6.95 -17.44
CA VAL A 89 -2.79 -6.30 -16.53
C VAL A 89 -2.41 -4.96 -17.14
N ILE A 90 -2.62 -3.88 -16.37
CA ILE A 90 -2.28 -2.52 -16.77
C ILE A 90 -0.77 -2.32 -16.57
N ALA A 91 -0.05 -2.11 -17.67
CA ALA A 91 1.38 -1.86 -17.64
C ALA A 91 1.67 -0.43 -17.15
N LEU A 92 2.30 -0.31 -15.98
CA LEU A 92 2.73 0.97 -15.42
C LEU A 92 4.20 1.26 -15.75
N LYS A 93 4.46 2.40 -16.41
CA LYS A 93 5.82 2.91 -16.65
C LYS A 93 6.30 3.71 -15.44
N ASN A 94 7.63 3.85 -15.31
CA ASN A 94 8.21 4.79 -14.36
C ASN A 94 7.77 6.23 -14.69
N GLY A 95 7.47 7.02 -13.66
CA GLY A 95 6.84 8.34 -13.76
C GLY A 95 5.32 8.30 -13.64
N ILE A 96 4.67 9.30 -14.21
CA ILE A 96 3.21 9.49 -14.16
C ILE A 96 2.53 8.57 -15.18
N ASN A 97 1.50 7.86 -14.73
CA ASN A 97 0.57 7.09 -15.54
C ASN A 97 -0.83 7.66 -15.33
N THR A 98 -1.57 7.86 -16.40
CA THR A 98 -2.93 8.43 -16.36
C THR A 98 -3.95 7.34 -16.67
N LEU A 99 -4.88 7.09 -15.75
CA LEU A 99 -5.86 6.00 -15.82
C LEU A 99 -7.16 6.47 -15.17
N ASP A 100 -8.32 6.16 -15.75
CA ASP A 100 -9.60 6.34 -15.05
C ASP A 100 -9.80 5.16 -14.07
N LEU A 101 -9.52 5.42 -12.78
CA LEU A 101 -9.51 4.40 -11.73
C LEU A 101 -10.91 4.21 -11.13
N ASN A 102 -11.70 5.28 -11.03
CA ASN A 102 -13.05 5.22 -10.47
C ASN A 102 -14.16 5.06 -11.53
N ASN A 103 -13.80 4.95 -12.83
CA ASN A 103 -14.67 4.88 -14.00
C ASN A 103 -15.63 6.08 -14.12
N ASP A 104 -15.17 7.27 -13.74
CA ASP A 104 -15.98 8.49 -13.78
C ASP A 104 -15.77 9.31 -15.06
N GLY A 105 -14.87 8.87 -15.94
CA GLY A 105 -14.51 9.54 -17.19
C GLY A 105 -13.39 10.57 -17.05
N ILE A 106 -12.88 10.83 -15.85
CA ILE A 106 -11.73 11.68 -15.57
C ILE A 106 -10.49 10.80 -15.38
N MET A 107 -9.36 11.27 -15.91
CA MET A 107 -8.09 10.54 -15.78
C MET A 107 -7.45 10.86 -14.43
N ASP A 108 -7.23 9.81 -13.66
CA ASP A 108 -6.52 9.81 -12.40
C ASP A 108 -5.02 9.56 -12.59
N MET A 109 -4.25 9.61 -11.50
CA MET A 109 -2.80 9.46 -11.53
C MET A 109 -2.33 8.23 -10.76
N VAL A 110 -1.42 7.47 -11.38
CA VAL A 110 -0.56 6.50 -10.70
C VAL A 110 0.90 6.90 -10.96
N LEU A 111 1.57 7.38 -9.92
CA LEU A 111 2.99 7.70 -9.95
C LEU A 111 3.78 6.46 -9.52
N LYS A 112 4.51 5.87 -10.47
CA LYS A 112 5.52 4.85 -10.18
C LYS A 112 6.89 5.52 -10.11
N THR A 113 7.60 5.36 -9.01
CA THR A 113 8.98 5.84 -8.86
C THR A 113 9.90 4.70 -8.48
N ARG A 114 11.20 4.97 -8.53
CA ARG A 114 12.24 4.06 -8.07
C ARG A 114 12.92 4.67 -6.85
N ARG A 115 13.05 3.90 -5.79
CA ARG A 115 13.93 4.19 -4.65
C ARG A 115 15.23 3.41 -4.81
N GLU A 116 16.33 4.14 -4.80
CA GLU A 116 17.67 3.60 -4.70
C GLU A 116 18.19 3.81 -3.27
N ASN A 117 18.82 2.79 -2.68
CA ASN A 117 19.39 2.90 -1.33
C ASN A 117 20.91 3.19 -1.34
N GLY A 118 21.52 3.27 -2.53
CA GLY A 118 22.94 3.58 -2.71
C GLY A 118 23.93 2.52 -2.23
N THR A 119 23.46 1.44 -1.60
CA THR A 119 24.31 0.42 -0.95
C THR A 119 24.14 -0.98 -1.54
N SER A 120 23.09 -1.20 -2.32
CA SER A 120 22.78 -2.48 -2.94
C SER A 120 22.38 -2.27 -4.41
N PRO A 121 22.66 -3.24 -5.31
CA PRO A 121 22.12 -3.22 -6.66
C PRO A 121 20.59 -3.37 -6.71
N HIS A 122 19.93 -3.65 -5.58
CA HIS A 122 18.48 -3.73 -5.50
C HIS A 122 17.85 -2.34 -5.50
N TRP A 123 16.81 -2.18 -6.32
CA TRP A 123 15.91 -1.05 -6.30
C TRP A 123 14.58 -1.44 -5.66
N TYR A 124 13.77 -0.46 -5.34
CA TYR A 124 12.38 -0.68 -4.99
C TYR A 124 11.54 0.23 -5.89
N SER A 125 10.51 -0.31 -6.52
CA SER A 125 9.47 0.53 -7.10
C SER A 125 8.55 1.01 -5.99
N MET A 126 8.17 2.28 -6.03
CA MET A 126 7.18 2.87 -5.13
C MET A 126 5.99 3.35 -5.97
N TYR A 127 4.78 3.19 -5.45
CA TYR A 127 3.55 3.57 -6.12
C TYR A 127 2.75 4.50 -5.23
N ASN A 128 2.43 5.68 -5.76
CA ASN A 128 1.49 6.62 -5.16
C ASN A 128 0.31 6.78 -6.13
N ILE A 129 -0.90 6.71 -5.61
CA ILE A 129 -2.12 6.75 -6.41
C ILE A 129 -2.91 7.98 -5.98
N ALA A 130 -3.46 8.72 -6.94
CA ALA A 130 -4.28 9.88 -6.66
C ALA A 130 -5.45 9.97 -7.64
N ILE A 131 -6.64 10.33 -7.13
CA ILE A 131 -7.86 10.53 -7.92
C ILE A 131 -8.13 12.03 -8.07
N LEU A 132 -8.51 12.45 -9.27
CA LEU A 132 -8.82 13.86 -9.53
C LEU A 132 -10.28 14.14 -9.15
N SER A 133 -10.49 15.11 -8.25
CA SER A 133 -11.83 15.47 -7.82
C SER A 133 -12.65 16.11 -8.94
N LYS A 134 -13.94 15.77 -8.99
CA LYS A 134 -14.94 16.54 -9.74
C LYS A 134 -15.33 17.79 -8.95
N GLY A 135 -14.36 18.69 -8.77
CA GLY A 135 -14.53 20.06 -8.26
C GLY A 135 -15.66 20.27 -7.25
N LEU A 136 -15.53 19.70 -6.04
CA LEU A 136 -16.37 19.96 -4.85
C LEU A 136 -15.54 19.55 -3.62
N THR A 137 -15.22 20.30 -2.54
CA THR A 137 -15.41 21.69 -2.07
C THR A 137 -14.54 21.89 -0.80
N PHE A 138 -14.13 23.12 -0.47
CA PHE A 138 -14.21 23.69 0.91
C PHE A 138 -14.08 25.24 0.89
N ASP A 139 -13.61 25.82 -0.22
CA ASP A 139 -13.31 27.25 -0.37
C ASP A 139 -13.59 27.70 -1.84
N GLU A 140 -13.93 28.97 -2.06
CA GLU A 140 -14.61 29.56 -3.24
C GLU A 140 -13.92 29.54 -4.63
N GLU A 141 -12.90 28.72 -4.85
CA GLU A 141 -12.41 28.48 -6.22
C GLU A 141 -12.59 27.00 -6.55
N SER A 142 -13.66 26.68 -7.30
CA SER A 142 -14.12 25.35 -7.72
C SER A 142 -13.12 24.56 -8.60
N GLN A 143 -11.83 24.64 -8.29
CA GLN A 143 -10.77 23.98 -9.02
C GLN A 143 -10.70 22.51 -8.62
N PRO A 144 -10.48 21.61 -9.59
CA PRO A 144 -10.24 20.20 -9.29
C PRO A 144 -8.93 20.06 -8.50
N TYR A 145 -8.90 19.11 -7.57
CA TYR A 145 -7.72 18.81 -6.76
C TYR A 145 -7.48 17.31 -6.66
N TRP A 146 -6.24 16.93 -6.38
CA TRP A 146 -5.82 15.53 -6.30
C TRP A 146 -6.04 14.99 -4.89
N HIS A 147 -6.80 13.90 -4.79
CA HIS A 147 -6.94 13.13 -3.55
C HIS A 147 -5.94 11.99 -3.56
N THR A 148 -5.04 11.93 -2.57
CA THR A 148 -4.20 10.75 -2.36
C THR A 148 -5.10 9.55 -2.04
N VAL A 149 -4.92 8.45 -2.77
CA VAL A 149 -5.60 7.18 -2.53
C VAL A 149 -4.73 6.33 -1.63
N THR A 150 -5.26 5.95 -0.47
CA THR A 150 -4.58 5.04 0.46
C THR A 150 -4.96 3.59 0.18
N THR A 151 -4.25 2.65 0.80
CA THR A 151 -4.52 1.20 0.68
C THR A 151 -4.50 0.56 2.06
N GLU A 152 -5.51 -0.25 2.36
CA GLU A 152 -5.54 -1.07 3.57
C GLU A 152 -4.44 -2.15 3.51
N ASN A 153 -3.69 -2.35 4.58
CA ASN A 153 -2.69 -3.39 4.67
C ASN A 153 -3.37 -4.73 4.98
N TYR A 154 -3.14 -5.74 4.13
CA TYR A 154 -3.79 -7.05 4.27
C TYR A 154 -3.41 -7.81 5.55
N ARG A 155 -2.33 -7.42 6.23
CA ARG A 155 -1.81 -8.12 7.42
C ARG A 155 -2.47 -7.64 8.72
N ASP A 156 -2.65 -6.34 8.85
CA ASP A 156 -2.98 -5.68 10.12
C ASP A 156 -4.11 -4.64 9.98
N GLY A 157 -4.53 -4.31 8.75
CA GLY A 157 -5.55 -3.29 8.48
C GLY A 157 -5.02 -1.86 8.52
N ASP A 158 -3.70 -1.65 8.69
CA ASP A 158 -3.11 -0.32 8.70
C ASP A 158 -3.28 0.38 7.35
N ILE A 159 -3.34 1.71 7.35
CA ILE A 159 -3.52 2.50 6.14
C ILE A 159 -2.16 2.88 5.55
N LEU A 160 -1.93 2.49 4.30
CA LEU A 160 -0.70 2.77 3.55
C LEU A 160 -0.94 3.89 2.54
N GLU A 161 -0.13 4.94 2.62
CA GLU A 161 -0.13 6.04 1.62
C GLU A 161 0.69 5.69 0.37
N THR A 162 1.66 4.78 0.51
CA THR A 162 2.54 4.36 -0.58
C THR A 162 2.71 2.85 -0.57
N LEU A 163 2.66 2.25 -1.76
CA LEU A 163 2.97 0.83 -1.95
C LEU A 163 4.40 0.68 -2.44
N SER A 164 5.07 -0.39 -2.04
CA SER A 164 6.44 -0.66 -2.46
C SER A 164 6.61 -2.10 -2.92
N THR A 165 7.53 -2.31 -3.86
CA THR A 165 8.06 -3.65 -4.15
C THR A 165 8.96 -4.09 -3.02
N TYR A 166 9.13 -5.40 -2.92
CA TYR A 166 10.17 -5.99 -2.09
C TYR A 166 10.98 -6.93 -2.98
N GLU A 167 12.25 -6.60 -3.16
CA GLU A 167 13.10 -7.19 -4.20
C GLU A 167 14.33 -7.84 -3.58
N GLY A 168 14.70 -9.00 -4.12
CA GLY A 168 15.92 -9.73 -3.81
C GLY A 168 16.93 -9.72 -4.94
N ALA A 169 18.04 -10.42 -4.73
CA ALA A 169 19.05 -10.62 -5.78
C ALA A 169 18.51 -11.41 -6.97
N ASP A 170 17.70 -12.42 -6.70
CA ASP A 170 17.29 -13.42 -7.70
C ASP A 170 15.79 -13.37 -8.04
N GLY A 171 15.02 -12.43 -7.47
CA GLY A 171 13.59 -12.33 -7.74
C GLY A 171 12.85 -11.31 -6.88
N PHE A 172 11.61 -11.05 -7.29
CA PHE A 172 10.69 -10.17 -6.58
C PHE A 172 9.92 -10.97 -5.53
N LEU A 173 9.95 -10.50 -4.28
CA LEU A 173 9.17 -11.01 -3.16
C LEU A 173 7.81 -10.33 -3.06
N ARG A 174 7.72 -9.08 -3.51
CA ARG A 174 6.47 -8.33 -3.56
C ARG A 174 6.42 -7.43 -4.77
N GLU A 175 5.28 -7.43 -5.45
CA GLU A 175 5.01 -6.52 -6.56
C GLU A 175 3.52 -6.15 -6.58
N THR A 176 3.24 -4.94 -7.05
CA THR A 176 1.91 -4.36 -7.13
C THR A 176 1.48 -4.21 -8.59
N TYR A 177 0.26 -4.62 -8.88
CA TYR A 177 -0.34 -4.54 -10.21
C TYR A 177 -1.72 -3.91 -10.14
N LEU A 178 -2.12 -3.26 -11.24
CA LEU A 178 -3.51 -2.95 -11.51
C LEU A 178 -4.01 -3.92 -12.59
N ILE A 179 -5.15 -4.54 -12.35
CA ILE A 179 -5.83 -5.37 -13.34
C ILE A 179 -7.21 -4.81 -13.64
N LYS A 180 -7.68 -4.94 -14.88
CA LYS A 180 -9.00 -4.44 -15.28
C LYS A 180 -9.74 -5.51 -16.06
N ALA A 181 -10.91 -5.92 -15.55
CA ALA A 181 -11.85 -6.69 -16.35
C ALA A 181 -12.63 -5.73 -17.29
N PRO A 182 -13.16 -6.22 -18.43
CA PRO A 182 -13.97 -5.40 -19.33
C PRO A 182 -15.11 -4.69 -18.60
N ASN A 183 -15.21 -3.36 -18.78
CA ASN A 183 -16.25 -2.50 -18.18
C ASN A 183 -16.28 -2.46 -16.65
N GLN A 184 -15.21 -2.89 -15.96
CA GLN A 184 -15.09 -2.78 -14.50
C GLN A 184 -14.04 -1.74 -14.11
N LYS A 185 -14.04 -1.32 -12.83
CA LYS A 185 -12.95 -0.47 -12.29
C LYS A 185 -11.67 -1.31 -12.19
N PRO A 186 -10.47 -0.69 -12.31
CA PRO A 186 -9.23 -1.37 -11.96
C PRO A 186 -9.26 -1.91 -10.52
N VAL A 187 -8.77 -3.14 -10.36
CA VAL A 187 -8.52 -3.80 -9.08
C VAL A 187 -7.02 -3.77 -8.82
N LEU A 188 -6.64 -3.39 -7.61
CA LEU A 188 -5.25 -3.48 -7.17
C LEU A 188 -4.97 -4.90 -6.71
N VAL A 189 -3.82 -5.43 -7.14
CA VAL A 189 -3.34 -6.76 -6.74
C VAL A 189 -1.94 -6.62 -6.18
N MET A 190 -1.76 -7.02 -4.93
CA MET A 190 -0.44 -7.18 -4.33
C MET A 190 -0.08 -8.66 -4.33
N ALA A 191 0.90 -9.04 -5.13
CA ALA A 191 1.45 -10.38 -5.09
C ALA A 191 2.62 -10.42 -4.10
N VAL A 192 2.55 -11.34 -3.14
CA VAL A 192 3.54 -11.48 -2.06
C VAL A 192 4.00 -12.92 -1.97
N ARG A 193 5.30 -13.11 -1.88
CA ARG A 193 5.95 -14.35 -1.49
C ARG A 193 6.66 -14.12 -0.16
N ASP A 194 6.49 -15.05 0.77
CA ASP A 194 7.27 -15.02 2.00
C ASP A 194 8.75 -15.29 1.72
N PHE A 195 9.61 -14.64 2.52
CA PHE A 195 11.05 -14.90 2.48
C PHE A 195 11.32 -16.29 3.06
N GLY A 196 12.13 -17.09 2.34
CA GLY A 196 12.55 -18.42 2.79
C GLY A 196 13.82 -18.34 3.64
N GLU A 197 14.67 -19.36 3.51
CA GLU A 197 16.05 -19.31 3.98
C GLU A 197 16.93 -18.41 3.07
N SER A 198 16.54 -18.26 1.81
CA SER A 198 17.22 -17.42 0.82
C SER A 198 16.28 -16.72 -0.16
N TYR A 199 16.79 -15.72 -0.90
CA TYR A 199 16.06 -15.08 -1.99
C TYR A 199 15.78 -16.02 -3.17
N ALA A 200 16.59 -17.08 -3.34
CA ALA A 200 16.43 -18.07 -4.40
C ALA A 200 15.41 -19.17 -4.06
N ASP A 201 14.92 -19.20 -2.83
CA ASP A 201 13.97 -20.22 -2.39
C ASP A 201 12.63 -20.04 -3.09
N LYS A 202 12.04 -21.17 -3.47
CA LYS A 202 10.71 -21.21 -4.03
C LYS A 202 9.69 -21.26 -2.90
N GLU A 203 8.78 -20.30 -2.87
CA GLU A 203 7.66 -20.30 -1.94
C GLU A 203 6.33 -20.01 -2.64
N LYS A 204 5.21 -20.32 -1.96
CA LYS A 204 3.89 -20.00 -2.50
C LYS A 204 3.70 -18.49 -2.55
N VAL A 205 3.03 -18.04 -3.60
CA VAL A 205 2.69 -16.63 -3.79
C VAL A 205 1.23 -16.43 -3.40
N SER A 206 0.98 -15.44 -2.56
CA SER A 206 -0.34 -14.94 -2.21
C SER A 206 -0.66 -13.73 -3.10
N PHE A 207 -1.87 -13.69 -3.63
CA PHE A 207 -2.43 -12.56 -4.38
C PHE A 207 -3.49 -11.91 -3.50
N HIS A 208 -3.20 -10.71 -2.99
CA HIS A 208 -4.11 -9.92 -2.19
C HIS A 208 -4.84 -8.95 -3.11
N PHE A 209 -6.17 -9.01 -3.14
CA PHE A 209 -7.00 -8.18 -4.00
C PHE A 209 -7.60 -7.04 -3.21
N TYR A 210 -7.67 -5.88 -3.85
CA TYR A 210 -8.25 -4.69 -3.25
C TYR A 210 -9.18 -3.99 -4.23
N ASP A 211 -10.36 -3.61 -3.75
CA ASP A 211 -11.34 -2.86 -4.51
C ASP A 211 -11.23 -1.38 -4.15
N LEU A 212 -11.26 -0.51 -5.16
CA LEU A 212 -11.27 0.94 -4.95
C LEU A 212 -12.66 1.39 -4.49
N GLU A 213 -12.70 2.04 -3.34
CA GLU A 213 -13.92 2.56 -2.74
C GLU A 213 -13.81 4.06 -2.47
N GLN A 214 -14.97 4.72 -2.44
CA GLN A 214 -15.10 6.06 -1.92
C GLN A 214 -15.36 5.97 -0.43
N ASN A 215 -14.59 6.69 0.37
CA ASN A 215 -14.84 6.83 1.78
C ASN A 215 -15.99 7.82 2.00
N THR A 216 -17.00 7.39 2.72
CA THR A 216 -18.15 8.23 3.11
C THR A 216 -18.19 8.48 4.61
N GLU A 217 -17.25 7.91 5.36
CA GLU A 217 -17.15 8.04 6.80
C GLU A 217 -16.34 9.30 7.15
N ALA A 218 -16.69 9.92 8.28
CA ALA A 218 -15.93 11.05 8.83
C ALA A 218 -14.75 10.52 9.67
N ASP A 219 -13.82 9.82 9.02
CA ASP A 219 -12.60 9.31 9.63
C ASP A 219 -11.34 9.96 9.02
N TRP A 220 -10.17 9.51 9.47
CA TRP A 220 -8.88 10.02 8.97
C TRP A 220 -8.35 9.24 7.76
N VAL A 221 -9.20 8.46 7.09
CA VAL A 221 -8.85 7.75 5.86
C VAL A 221 -9.15 8.65 4.67
N SER A 222 -8.34 8.55 3.62
CA SER A 222 -8.55 9.26 2.35
C SER A 222 -9.97 9.12 1.80
N ASP A 223 -10.46 10.16 1.11
CA ASP A 223 -11.76 10.16 0.41
C ASP A 223 -11.92 9.01 -0.59
N TYR A 224 -10.81 8.46 -1.06
CA TYR A 224 -10.77 7.21 -1.82
C TYR A 224 -9.67 6.31 -1.26
N PHE A 225 -9.94 5.02 -1.20
CA PHE A 225 -8.97 4.04 -0.73
C PHE A 225 -9.21 2.67 -1.36
N TYR A 226 -8.14 1.88 -1.44
CA TYR A 226 -8.21 0.47 -1.80
C TYR A 226 -8.48 -0.35 -0.54
N ARG A 227 -9.70 -0.88 -0.43
CA ARG A 227 -10.12 -1.78 0.65
C ARG A 227 -9.68 -3.19 0.36
N TYR A 228 -9.11 -3.88 1.35
CA TYR A 228 -8.75 -5.28 1.20
C TYR A 228 -10.01 -6.14 1.02
N ARG A 229 -10.02 -6.97 -0.02
CA ARG A 229 -11.14 -7.86 -0.33
C ARG A 229 -10.86 -9.28 0.12
N ASP A 230 -9.86 -9.91 -0.48
CA ASP A 230 -9.55 -11.32 -0.26
C ASP A 230 -8.13 -11.69 -0.70
N THR A 231 -7.74 -12.92 -0.36
CA THR A 231 -6.46 -13.51 -0.75
C THR A 231 -6.69 -14.82 -1.48
N ALA A 232 -6.01 -14.99 -2.61
CA ALA A 232 -5.84 -16.27 -3.26
C ALA A 232 -4.39 -16.71 -3.19
N VAL A 233 -4.14 -18.01 -3.05
CA VAL A 233 -2.77 -18.56 -2.94
C VAL A 233 -2.47 -19.40 -4.17
N ALA A 234 -1.27 -19.25 -4.74
CA ALA A 234 -0.80 -20.04 -5.87
C ALA A 234 -0.70 -21.54 -5.53
N ASP A 235 -0.89 -22.38 -6.55
CA ASP A 235 -0.80 -23.84 -6.45
C ASP A 235 0.66 -24.26 -6.33
N ARG A 236 1.51 -23.59 -7.11
CA ARG A 236 2.95 -23.85 -7.18
C ARG A 236 3.76 -22.86 -6.35
N LYS A 237 4.99 -23.24 -6.09
CA LYS A 237 6.00 -22.39 -5.46
C LYS A 237 6.84 -21.69 -6.55
N TYR A 238 7.19 -20.43 -6.33
CA TYR A 238 7.94 -19.57 -7.25
C TYR A 238 9.08 -18.87 -6.53
N VAL A 239 10.14 -18.53 -7.25
CA VAL A 239 11.19 -17.64 -6.74
C VAL A 239 10.75 -16.19 -6.86
N ASP A 240 10.08 -15.86 -7.98
CA ASP A 240 9.68 -14.51 -8.37
C ASP A 240 8.14 -14.42 -8.50
N VAL A 241 7.53 -13.45 -7.81
CA VAL A 241 6.07 -13.24 -7.83
C VAL A 241 5.52 -12.92 -9.23
N ARG A 242 6.33 -12.35 -10.12
CA ARG A 242 5.92 -11.98 -11.48
C ARG A 242 5.67 -13.20 -12.34
N GLU A 243 6.44 -14.27 -12.13
CA GLU A 243 6.20 -15.56 -12.78
C GLU A 243 4.88 -16.17 -12.32
N ALA A 244 4.57 -16.07 -11.03
CA ALA A 244 3.31 -16.58 -10.47
C ALA A 244 2.11 -15.84 -11.05
N ILE A 245 2.20 -14.51 -11.21
CA ILE A 245 1.15 -13.71 -11.83
C ILE A 245 0.89 -14.15 -13.27
N ALA A 246 1.94 -14.24 -14.08
CA ALA A 246 1.82 -14.60 -15.49
C ALA A 246 1.16 -15.97 -15.69
N GLN A 247 1.35 -16.89 -14.75
CA GLN A 247 0.90 -18.27 -14.90
C GLN A 247 -0.37 -18.63 -14.13
N GLU A 248 -0.70 -17.92 -13.05
CA GLU A 248 -1.77 -18.32 -12.14
C GLU A 248 -2.82 -17.25 -11.85
N LEU A 249 -2.54 -15.95 -12.02
CA LEU A 249 -3.49 -14.90 -11.60
C LEU A 249 -4.87 -15.05 -12.26
N ALA A 250 -4.94 -15.44 -13.54
CA ALA A 250 -6.21 -15.67 -14.25
C ALA A 250 -7.06 -16.82 -13.71
N LYS A 251 -6.49 -17.73 -12.93
CA LYS A 251 -7.23 -18.79 -12.24
C LYS A 251 -7.79 -18.31 -10.90
N ARG A 252 -7.27 -17.20 -10.36
CA ARG A 252 -7.56 -16.70 -9.02
C ARG A 252 -8.55 -15.54 -9.00
N TYR A 253 -8.62 -14.79 -10.10
CA TYR A 253 -9.61 -13.75 -10.35
C TYR A 253 -10.72 -14.28 -11.26
#